data_AF-A0A2V6ZXG0-F1
#
_entry.id   AF-A0A2V6ZXG0-F1
#
_cell.length_a   1.000
_cell.length_b   1.000
_cell.length_c   1.000
_cell.angle_alpha   90.00
_cell.angle_beta   90.00
_cell.angle_gamma   90.00
#
_symmetry.space_group_name_H-M   'P 1'
#
loop_
_entity.id
_entity.type
_entity.pdbx_description
1 polymer ?
#
loop_
_entity_poly.entity_id
_entity_poly.type
_entity_poly.pdbx_seq_one_letter_code
_entity_poly.pdbx_strand_id
1 'polypeptide(L)' 'MQVVAFSTPQDPLWRWRIVNYAGELVEESRESFRTIAGALEQGSKRLRVMDVVDNSVPAPSYRSTRHLRVP' A
#
# COMPACT_ATOMS: atom_id res chain seq x y z
N MET A 1 8.30 -2.21 -4.07
CA MET A 1 7.53 -1.85 -2.86
C MET A 1 7.70 -0.38 -2.50
N GLN A 2 6.67 0.22 -1.92
CA GLN A 2 6.62 1.63 -1.53
C GLN A 2 5.92 1.80 -0.18
N VAL A 3 6.40 2.76 0.63
CA VAL A 3 5.71 3.21 1.84
C VAL A 3 4.84 4.42 1.50
N VAL A 4 3.58 4.38 1.90
CA VAL A 4 2.60 5.46 1.69
C VAL A 4 2.01 5.82 3.04
N ALA A 5 2.02 7.11 3.38
CA ALA A 5 1.30 7.62 4.53
C ALA A 5 -0.12 8.06 4.14
N PHE A 6 -1.09 7.77 4.99
CA PHE A 6 -2.49 8.15 4.79
C PHE A 6 -3.13 8.53 6.14
N SER A 7 -4.20 9.33 6.09
CA SER A 7 -5.07 9.65 7.23
C SER A 7 -6.52 9.65 6.75
N THR A 8 -7.47 9.48 7.67
CA THR A 8 -8.89 9.52 7.32
C THR A 8 -9.58 10.71 8.00
N PRO A 9 -10.69 11.24 7.44
CA PRO A 9 -11.41 12.33 8.10
C PRO A 9 -11.95 11.97 9.49
N GLN A 10 -12.23 10.69 9.74
CA GLN A 10 -12.74 10.20 11.03
C GLN A 10 -11.64 10.03 12.08
N ASP A 11 -10.41 9.74 11.65
CA ASP A 11 -9.23 9.67 12.51
C ASP A 11 -8.09 10.43 11.82
N PRO A 12 -7.88 11.71 12.17
CA PRO A 12 -6.91 12.58 11.49
C PRO A 12 -5.45 12.22 11.81
N LEU A 13 -5.20 11.11 12.52
CA LEU A 13 -3.87 10.58 12.73
C LEU A 13 -3.37 9.86 11.47
N TRP A 14 -2.07 9.99 11.23
CA TRP A 14 -1.36 9.37 10.12
C TRP A 14 -1.07 7.91 10.40
N ARG A 15 -1.31 7.06 9.41
CA ARG A 15 -0.84 5.67 9.38
C ARG A 15 -0.01 5.49 8.13
N TRP A 16 0.84 4.47 8.11
CA TRP A 16 1.53 4.09 6.89
C TRP A 16 1.06 2.73 6.42
N ARG A 17 1.21 2.51 5.12
CA ARG A 17 1.04 1.21 4.48
C ARG A 17 2.18 0.94 3.53
N ILE A 18 2.59 -0.32 3.43
CA ILE A 18 3.53 -0.80 2.43
C ILE A 18 2.73 -1.44 1.31
N VAL A 19 2.99 -0.99 0.09
CA VAL A 19 2.32 -1.48 -1.12
C VAL A 19 3.39 -2.07 -2.04
N ASN A 20 3.10 -3.21 -2.66
CA ASN A 20 3.97 -3.78 -3.67
C ASN A 20 3.78 -3.06 -5.03
N TYR A 21 4.62 -3.38 -6.02
CA TYR A 21 4.52 -2.75 -7.35
C TYR A 21 3.29 -3.21 -8.13
N ALA A 22 2.65 -4.32 -7.76
CA ALA A 22 1.35 -4.72 -8.28
C ALA A 22 0.17 -3.92 -7.67
N GLY A 23 0.43 -3.05 -6.69
CA GLY A 23 -0.60 -2.22 -6.03
C GLY A 23 -1.30 -2.92 -4.86
N GLU A 24 -0.83 -4.10 -4.45
CA GLU A 24 -1.40 -4.85 -3.33
C GLU A 24 -0.84 -4.35 -2.00
N LEU A 25 -1.70 -4.29 -0.99
CA LEU A 25 -1.32 -3.96 0.38
C LEU A 25 -0.54 -5.13 0.97
N VAL A 26 0.71 -4.87 1.35
CA VAL A 26 1.59 -5.85 1.99
C VAL A 26 1.47 -5.78 3.50
N GLU A 27 1.52 -4.57 4.07
CA GLU A 27 1.41 -4.35 5.51
C GLU A 27 0.84 -2.95 5.79
N GLU A 28 0.10 -2.80 6.89
CA GLU A 28 -0.42 -1.53 7.40
C GLU A 28 0.00 -1.32 8.87
N SER A 29 0.30 -0.08 9.22
CA SER A 29 0.62 0.31 10.58
C SER A 29 -0.59 0.19 11.51
N ARG A 30 -0.43 -0.54 12.62
CA ARG A 30 -1.41 -0.55 13.71
C ARG A 30 -1.34 0.72 14.56
N GLU A 31 -0.15 1.30 14.64
CA GLU A 31 0.11 2.56 15.32
C GLU A 31 -0.27 3.73 14.44
N SER A 32 -0.69 4.82 15.09
CA SER A 32 -1.05 6.08 14.45
C SER A 32 -0.11 7.19 14.92
N PHE A 33 0.17 8.12 14.01
CA PHE A 33 1.20 9.13 14.13
C PHE A 33 0.59 10.52 14.00
N ARG A 34 1.12 11.49 14.74
CA ARG A 34 0.65 12.88 14.64
C ARG A 34 1.16 13.57 13.38
N THR A 35 2.22 13.08 12.77
CA THR A 35 2.87 13.68 11.61
C THR A 35 3.04 12.67 10.48
N ILE A 36 2.89 13.15 9.25
CA ILE A 36 3.15 12.35 8.05
C ILE A 36 4.60 11.84 8.02
N ALA A 37 5.55 12.68 8.47
CA ALA A 37 6.96 12.32 8.53
C ALA A 37 7.22 11.15 9.49
N GLY A 38 6.59 11.13 10.67
CA GLY A 38 6.72 10.03 11.62
C GLY A 38 6.19 8.71 11.07
N ALA A 39 5.04 8.75 10.38
CA ALA A 39 4.49 7.58 9.70
C ALA A 39 5.43 7.06 8.60
N LEU A 40 5.95 7.96 7.75
CA LEU A 40 6.88 7.58 6.69
C LEU A 40 8.19 7.03 7.22
N GLU A 41 8.74 7.61 8.31
CA GLU A 41 9.97 7.13 8.93
C GLU A 41 9.78 5.71 9.50
N GLN A 42 8.71 5.47 10.27
CA GLN A 42 8.45 4.15 10.82
C GLN A 42 8.19 3.12 9.72
N GLY A 43 7.37 3.47 8.71
CA GLY A 43 7.10 2.59 7.58
C GLY A 43 8.36 2.29 6.77
N SER A 44 9.25 3.26 6.59
CA SER A 44 10.54 3.05 5.91
C SER A 44 11.46 2.13 6.70
N LYS A 45 11.50 2.27 8.04
CA LYS A 45 12.24 1.34 8.91
C LYS A 45 11.66 -0.07 8.79
N ARG A 46 10.33 -0.21 8.83
CA ARG A 46 9.65 -1.50 8.70
C ARG A 46 9.93 -2.17 7.35
N LEU A 47 9.84 -1.42 6.25
CA LEU A 47 10.15 -1.93 4.90
C LEU A 47 11.58 -2.47 4.81
N ARG A 48 12.56 -1.78 5.41
CA ARG A 48 13.96 -2.25 5.45
C ARG A 48 14.13 -3.53 6.27
N VAL A 49 13.43 -3.64 7.40
CA VAL A 49 13.47 -4.83 8.27
C VAL A 49 12.82 -6.03 7.61
N MET A 50 11.78 -5.82 6.80
CA MET A 50 11.08 -6.88 6.09
C MET A 50 11.98 -7.54 5.03
N ASP A 51 12.92 -6.80 4.42
CA ASP A 51 13.82 -7.29 3.36
C ASP A 51 13.12 -8.11 2.27
N VAL A 52 11.86 -7.76 1.98
CA VAL A 52 11.02 -8.53 1.06
C VAL A 52 11.37 -8.17 -0.38
N VAL A 53 11.79 -9.18 -1.14
CA VAL A 53 11.86 -9.11 -2.59
C VAL A 53 10.45 -9.12 -3.15
N ASP A 54 10.11 -8.07 -3.89
CA ASP A 54 8.81 -7.96 -4.57
C ASP A 54 8.73 -8.91 -5.76
N ASN A 55 8.05 -10.04 -5.57
CA ASN A 55 7.77 -11.03 -6.62
C ASN A 55 6.34 -10.89 -7.17
N SER A 56 5.64 -9.82 -6.82
CA SER A 56 4.26 -9.61 -7.29
C SER A 56 4.23 -9.35 -8.79
N VAL A 57 3.28 -9.97 -9.46
CA VAL A 57 3.01 -9.73 -10.88
C VAL A 57 1.88 -8.71 -10.96
N PRO A 58 2.08 -7.55 -11.63
CA PRO A 58 1.01 -6.60 -11.83
C PRO A 58 -0.20 -7.29 -12.45
N ALA A 59 -1.39 -7.09 -11.85
CA ALA A 59 -2.61 -7.60 -12.44
C ALA A 59 -2.75 -7.06 -13.88
N PRO A 60 -3.13 -7.89 -14.87
CA PRO A 60 -3.31 -7.41 -16.23
C PRO A 60 -4.28 -6.21 -16.23
N SER A 61 -3.81 -5.07 -16.72
CA SER A 61 -4.60 -3.83 -16.81
C SER A 61 -5.84 -3.99 -17.72
N TYR A 62 -5.87 -5.06 -18.52
CA TYR A 62 -6.98 -5.40 -19.38
C TYR A 62 -7.91 -6.42 -18.72
N ARG A 63 -9.02 -5.94 -18.15
CA ARG A 63 -10.18 -6.79 -17.84
C ARG A 63 -10.94 -7.04 -19.14
N SER A 64 -10.82 -8.24 -19.71
CA SER A 64 -11.53 -8.56 -20.95
C SER A 64 -13.04 -8.47 -20.74
N THR A 65 -13.67 -7.46 -21.32
CA THR A 65 -15.13 -7.29 -21.37
C THR A 65 -15.79 -8.18 -22.42
N ARG A 66 -15.08 -9.19 -22.94
CA ARG A 66 -15.60 -10.13 -23.95
C ARG A 66 -16.88 -10.83 -23.50
N HIS A 67 -17.02 -11.07 -22.19
CA HIS A 67 -18.22 -11.65 -21.58
C HIS A 67 -19.42 -10.68 -21.52
N LEU A 68 -19.20 -9.38 -21.68
CA LEU A 68 -20.26 -8.36 -21.79
C LEU A 68 -20.75 -8.19 -23.23
N ARG A 69 -20.11 -8.86 -24.19
CA ARG A 69 -20.45 -8.82 -25.61
C ARG A 69 -21.30 -10.06 -25.93
N VAL A 70 -22.51 -10.12 -25.40
CA VAL A 70 -23.54 -11.11 -25.78
C VAL A 70 -24.35 -10.51 -26.94
N PRO A 71 -24.65 -11.28 -28.03
CA PRO A 71 -25.44 -10.81 -29.17
C PRO A 71 -26.90 -10.53 -28.81
#